data_AF-A0A3N5QF07-F1
#
_entry.id   AF-A0A3N5QF07-F1
#
_cell.length_a   1.000
_cell.length_b   1.000
_cell.length_c   1.000
_cell.angle_alpha   90.00
_cell.angle_beta   90.00
_cell.angle_gamma   90.00
#
_symmetry.space_group_name_H-M   'P 1'
#
loop_
_entity.id
_entity.type
_entity.pdbx_description
1 polymer ?
#
loop_
_entity_poly.entity_id
_entity_poly.type
_entity_poly.pdbx_seq_one_letter_code
_entity_poly.pdbx_strand_id
1 'polypeptide(L)' 'SYTWKYDGYPGNSLVTFELFKEGNKTRLKLTHEKLETLGDNSDFARENFVEGWTHLIEESFKKFVENTSI' A
#
# COMPACT_ATOMS: atom_id res chain seq x y z
N SER A 1 -7.03 3.64 9.25
CA SER A 1 -7.06 2.63 8.17
C SER A 1 -8.17 2.95 7.20
N TYR A 2 -8.02 2.56 5.94
CA TYR A 2 -8.98 2.78 4.87
C TYR A 2 -9.43 1.44 4.32
N THR A 3 -10.71 1.36 3.93
CA THR A 3 -11.26 0.17 3.26
C THR A 3 -10.84 0.15 1.80
N TRP A 4 -10.39 -1.01 1.34
CA TRP A 4 -10.01 -1.24 -0.06
C TRP A 4 -10.85 -2.37 -0.64
N LYS A 5 -11.60 -2.05 -1.69
CA LYS A 5 -12.56 -2.94 -2.35
C LYS A 5 -12.33 -2.94 -3.85
N TYR A 6 -12.36 -4.13 -4.44
CA TYR A 6 -12.35 -4.31 -5.89
C TYR A 6 -13.78 -4.49 -6.40
N ASP A 7 -14.14 -3.77 -7.45
CA ASP A 7 -15.44 -3.93 -8.09
C ASP A 7 -15.56 -5.32 -8.72
N GLY A 8 -16.73 -5.95 -8.60
CA GLY A 8 -16.96 -7.32 -9.06
C GLY A 8 -16.36 -8.43 -8.18
N TYR A 9 -15.64 -8.12 -7.10
CA TYR A 9 -15.06 -9.10 -6.19
C TYR A 9 -15.68 -9.05 -4.79
N PRO A 10 -15.70 -10.19 -4.07
CA PRO A 10 -16.23 -10.24 -2.72
C PRO A 10 -15.30 -9.55 -1.72
N GLY A 11 -15.86 -9.19 -0.56
CA GLY A 11 -15.11 -8.74 0.59
C GLY A 11 -14.51 -7.34 0.50
N ASN A 12 -13.70 -7.05 1.52
CA ASN A 12 -13.10 -5.74 1.78
C ASN A 12 -11.79 -5.97 2.51
N SER A 13 -10.69 -5.49 1.93
CA SER A 13 -9.40 -5.44 2.60
C SER A 13 -9.20 -4.11 3.32
N LEU A 14 -8.18 -4.01 4.16
CA LEU A 14 -7.83 -2.78 4.86
C LEU A 14 -6.40 -2.37 4.56
N VAL A 15 -6.21 -1.08 4.28
CA VAL A 15 -4.90 -0.47 4.10
C VAL A 15 -4.67 0.57 5.17
N THR A 16 -3.53 0.49 5.85
CA THR A 16 -3.13 1.40 6.91
C THR A 16 -1.76 1.98 6.58
N PHE A 17 -1.67 3.31 6.59
CA PHE A 17 -0.42 4.05 6.50
C PHE A 17 -0.08 4.61 7.87
N GLU A 18 1.08 4.23 8.39
CA GLU A 18 1.63 4.77 9.63
C GLU A 18 2.89 5.57 9.28
N LEU A 19 2.93 6.82 9.74
CA LEU A 19 4.05 7.72 9.51
C LEU A 19 4.81 7.96 10.81
N PHE A 20 6.12 7.77 10.76
CA PHE A 20 7.01 7.96 11.89
C PHE A 20 8.07 8.99 11.52
N LYS A 21 8.30 9.97 12.40
CA LYS A 21 9.40 10.91 12.26
C LYS A 21 10.73 10.19 12.51
N GLU A 22 11.68 10.33 11.60
CA GLU A 22 13.04 9.82 11.74
C GLU A 22 14.05 10.91 11.35
N GLY A 23 14.39 11.77 12.32
CA GLY A 23 15.26 12.92 12.09
C GLY A 23 14.62 13.92 11.12
N ASN A 24 15.28 14.13 9.98
CA ASN A 24 14.79 14.94 8.86
C ASN A 24 14.05 14.12 7.79
N LYS A 25 13.79 12.84 8.05
CA LYS A 25 13.06 11.93 7.16
C LYS A 25 11.77 11.45 7.83
N THR A 26 10.94 10.80 7.02
CA THR A 26 9.72 10.12 7.47
C THR A 26 9.84 8.65 7.09
N ARG A 27 9.70 7.75 8.08
CA ARG A 27 9.47 6.34 7.81
C ARG A 27 7.99 6.10 7.63
N LEU A 28 7.62 5.50 6.50
CA LEU A 28 6.27 5.06 6.21
C LEU A 28 6.20 3.55 6.39
N LYS A 29 5.25 3.07 7.20
CA LYS A 29 4.89 1.65 7.29
C LYS A 29 3.52 1.47 6.68
N LEU A 30 3.44 0.64 5.64
CA LEU A 30 2.18 0.21 5.06
C LEU A 30 1.82 -1.17 5.60
N THR A 31 0.56 -1.31 6.03
CA THR A 31 -0.03 -2.60 6.38
C THR A 31 -1.26 -2.81 5.49
N HIS A 32 -1.29 -3.91 4.75
CA HIS A 32 -2.46 -4.36 3.96
C HIS A 32 -2.91 -5.71 4.50
N GLU A 33 -4.12 -5.76 5.03
CA GLU A 33 -4.67 -6.91 5.75
C GLU A 33 -6.08 -7.25 5.26
N LYS A 34 -6.61 -8.39 5.72
CA LYS A 34 -7.90 -8.95 5.30
C LYS A 34 -7.96 -9.33 3.82
N LEU A 35 -6.83 -9.77 3.26
CA LEU A 35 -6.73 -10.21 1.88
C LEU A 35 -7.57 -11.47 1.62
N GLU A 36 -7.74 -12.31 2.65
CA GLU A 36 -8.59 -13.51 2.60
C GLU A 36 -10.06 -13.20 2.32
N THR A 37 -10.50 -11.95 2.52
CA THR A 37 -11.87 -11.54 2.20
C THR A 37 -12.09 -11.35 0.69
N LEU A 38 -11.02 -11.15 -0.08
CA LEU A 38 -11.07 -10.85 -1.52
C LEU A 38 -11.40 -12.08 -2.37
N GLY A 39 -11.47 -13.26 -1.75
CA GLY A 39 -11.72 -14.54 -2.41
C GLY A 39 -10.44 -15.22 -2.88
N ASP A 40 -10.61 -16.41 -3.46
CA ASP A 40 -9.52 -17.23 -3.98
C ASP A 40 -9.25 -16.88 -5.44
N ASN A 41 -8.40 -15.87 -5.66
CA ASN A 41 -7.88 -15.48 -6.97
C ASN A 41 -6.37 -15.27 -6.86
N SER A 42 -5.61 -15.84 -7.79
CA SER A 42 -4.16 -15.65 -7.90
C SER A 42 -3.74 -14.19 -8.03
N ASP A 43 -4.61 -13.32 -8.56
CA ASP A 43 -4.35 -11.89 -8.66
C ASP A 43 -4.27 -11.22 -7.27
N PHE A 44 -4.96 -11.79 -6.27
CA PHE A 44 -4.95 -11.34 -4.88
C PHE A 44 -3.93 -12.09 -4.01
N ALA A 45 -2.97 -12.78 -4.63
CA ALA A 45 -1.82 -13.31 -3.93
C ALA A 45 -1.10 -12.17 -3.19
N ARG A 46 -0.64 -12.47 -1.96
CA ARG A 46 0.04 -11.48 -1.10
C ARG A 46 1.24 -10.87 -1.80
N GLU A 47 1.98 -11.67 -2.56
CA GLU A 47 3.18 -11.30 -3.28
C GLU A 47 2.91 -10.17 -4.28
N ASN A 48 1.78 -10.22 -4.98
CA ASN A 48 1.38 -9.18 -5.94
C ASN A 48 1.14 -7.84 -5.23
N PHE A 49 0.53 -7.86 -4.04
CA PHE A 49 0.34 -6.65 -3.24
C PHE A 49 1.67 -6.10 -2.73
N VAL A 50 2.57 -6.97 -2.28
CA VAL A 50 3.91 -6.56 -1.83
C VAL A 50 4.66 -5.88 -2.98
N GLU A 51 4.68 -6.48 -4.16
CA GLU A 51 5.34 -5.91 -5.34
C GLU A 51 4.72 -4.56 -5.73
N GLY A 52 3.39 -4.52 -5.88
CA GLY A 52 2.67 -3.30 -6.27
C GLY A 52 2.87 -2.14 -5.28
N TRP A 53 2.77 -2.41 -3.98
CA TRP A 53 3.00 -1.39 -2.95
C TRP A 53 4.46 -0.94 -2.89
N THR A 54 5.42 -1.85 -3.05
CA THR A 54 6.85 -1.52 -3.07
C THR A 54 7.15 -0.57 -4.21
N HIS A 55 6.70 -0.88 -5.43
CA HIS A 55 6.90 -0.01 -6.59
C HIS A 55 6.23 1.36 -6.40
N LEU A 56 4.98 1.39 -5.93
CA LEU A 56 4.26 2.66 -5.70
C LEU A 56 4.98 3.55 -4.68
N ILE A 57 5.39 2.99 -3.55
CA ILE A 57 5.98 3.76 -2.45
C ILE A 57 7.41 4.17 -2.77
N GLU A 58 8.25 3.22 -3.17
CA GLU A 58 9.69 3.45 -3.34
C GLU A 58 10.02 4.24 -4.60
N GLU A 59 9.23 4.09 -5.65
CA GLU A 59 9.46 4.82 -6.89
C GLU A 59 8.56 6.04 -6.99
N SER A 60 7.24 5.85 -7.07
CA SER A 60 6.34 6.94 -7.46
C SER A 60 6.16 7.95 -6.33
N PHE A 61 5.82 7.49 -5.13
CA PHE A 61 5.57 8.37 -3.99
C PHE A 61 6.84 9.07 -3.54
N LYS A 62 7.95 8.33 -3.40
CA LYS A 62 9.25 8.91 -3.05
C LYS A 62 9.68 9.97 -4.05
N LYS A 63 9.63 9.69 -5.37
CA LYS A 63 9.95 10.70 -6.40
C LYS A 63 9.02 11.90 -6.31
N PHE A 64 7.73 11.72 -6.06
CA PHE A 64 6.76 12.82 -5.96
C PHE A 64 7.01 13.73 -4.75
N VAL A 65 7.26 13.17 -3.57
CA VAL A 65 7.45 13.96 -2.34
C VAL A 65 8.85 14.53 -2.21
N GLU A 66 9.87 13.88 -2.80
CA GLU A 66 11.26 14.35 -2.75
C GLU A 66 11.62 15.26 -3.94
N ASN A 67 10.95 15.15 -5.10
CA ASN A 67 11.07 16.16 -6.17
C ASN A 67 10.21 17.39 -5.86
N THR A 68 10.64 18.16 -4.87
CA THR A 68 10.30 19.58 -4.82
C THR A 68 11.37 20.30 -5.63
N SER A 69 11.04 20.78 -6.84
CA SER A 69 11.87 21.75 -7.54
C SER A 69 12.15 22.91 -6.59
N ILE A 70 13.43 23.13 -6.27
CA ILE A 70 13.93 24.34 -5.59
C ILE A 70 14.02 25.46 -6.62
#